data_AF-A0A356MS35-F1
#
_entry.id   AF-A0A356MS35-F1
#
_cell.length_a   1.000
_cell.length_b   1.000
_cell.length_c   1.000
_cell.angle_alpha   90.00
_cell.angle_beta   90.00
_cell.angle_gamma   90.00
#
_symmetry.space_group_name_H-M   'P 1'
#
loop_
_entity.id
_entity.type
_entity.pdbx_description
1 polymer ?
#
loop_
_entity_poly.entity_id
_entity_poly.type
_entity_poly.pdbx_seq_one_letter_code
_entity_poly.pdbx_strand_id
1 'polypeptide(L)'
;MDKRVSIRTLILGIVTCAGPLSIEGQQVLMTLDTSAIAIGEPTVLRIQADRDITAGSGTFLWPEWQDTIPGGLEILKVLGADTAAVENEIGNNIIRIERTYEITAWDSGYLAVPPVVLVWGADTLTSNPLLLN
;
A
#
# COMPACT_ATOMS: atom_id res chain seq x y z
N MET A 1 -44.18 42.91 31.41
CA MET A 1 -43.84 41.52 31.75
C MET A 1 -43.60 40.79 30.45
N ASP A 2 -42.36 40.78 29.97
CA ASP A 2 -41.97 39.93 28.85
C ASP A 2 -40.49 39.57 29.02
N LYS A 3 -40.25 38.27 29.22
CA LYS A 3 -38.91 37.68 29.35
C LYS A 3 -38.44 37.32 27.96
N ARG A 4 -37.19 37.63 27.61
CA ARG A 4 -36.34 36.78 26.76
C ARG A 4 -34.88 37.16 26.94
N VAL A 5 -34.24 36.35 27.79
CA VAL A 5 -32.79 36.08 27.79
C VAL A 5 -32.41 35.45 26.45
N SER A 6 -31.12 35.55 26.09
CA SER A 6 -30.32 34.66 25.22
C SER A 6 -29.80 35.31 23.94
N ILE A 7 -28.60 35.03 23.43
CA ILE A 7 -27.58 34.03 23.78
C ILE A 7 -26.25 34.56 23.20
N ARG A 8 -25.14 34.27 23.88
CA ARG A 8 -23.77 34.60 23.47
C ARG A 8 -23.45 34.00 22.10
N THR A 9 -23.02 34.82 21.15
CA THR A 9 -22.46 34.37 19.87
C THR A 9 -21.17 33.58 20.12
N LEU A 10 -21.28 32.25 20.09
CA LEU A 10 -20.13 31.34 20.04
C LEU A 10 -19.70 31.24 18.57
N ILE A 11 -18.55 31.83 18.22
CA ILE A 11 -17.93 31.63 16.90
C ILE A 11 -17.32 30.23 16.92
N LEU A 12 -17.95 29.30 16.20
CA LEU A 12 -17.41 27.97 15.95
C LEU A 12 -16.35 28.09 14.84
N GLY A 13 -15.08 28.09 15.24
CA GLY A 13 -13.96 28.02 14.30
C GLY A 13 -13.95 26.67 13.60
N ILE A 14 -14.30 26.65 12.31
CA ILE A 14 -14.05 25.50 11.44
C ILE A 14 -12.53 25.40 11.24
N VAL A 15 -11.91 24.43 11.91
CA VAL A 15 -10.55 24.01 11.60
C VAL A 15 -10.66 23.03 10.44
N THR A 16 -10.55 23.54 9.22
CA THR A 16 -10.29 22.71 8.04
C THR A 16 -8.83 22.29 8.09
N CYS A 17 -8.57 21.08 8.58
CA CYS A 17 -7.31 20.40 8.36
C CYS A 17 -7.25 20.01 6.87
N ALA A 18 -6.77 20.91 6.03
CA ALA A 18 -6.42 20.58 4.65
C ALA A 18 -5.10 19.77 4.69
N GLY A 19 -5.22 18.45 4.86
CA GLY A 19 -4.14 17.55 4.48
C GLY A 19 -3.90 17.65 2.97
N PRO A 20 -2.69 17.32 2.47
CA PRO A 20 -2.46 17.28 1.03
C PRO A 20 -3.43 16.28 0.41
N LEU A 21 -4.32 16.80 -0.45
CA LEU A 21 -5.08 15.97 -1.38
C LEU A 21 -4.10 15.54 -2.47
N SER A 22 -3.42 14.42 -2.27
CA SER A 22 -2.76 13.73 -3.38
C SER A 22 -3.87 13.09 -4.22
N ILE A 23 -4.26 13.76 -5.31
CA ILE A 23 -5.20 13.24 -6.32
C ILE A 23 -4.46 12.38 -7.37
N GLU A 24 -3.31 11.84 -6.99
CA GLU A 24 -2.49 11.00 -7.85
C GLU A 24 -3.11 9.60 -7.85
N GLY A 25 -3.68 9.15 -8.99
CA GLY A 25 -4.31 7.83 -9.15
C GLY A 25 -3.33 6.64 -9.09
N GLN A 26 -2.13 6.85 -8.53
CA GLN A 26 -1.08 5.86 -8.39
C GLN A 26 -1.05 5.35 -6.94
N GLN A 27 -0.99 4.04 -6.77
CA GLN A 27 -1.01 3.41 -5.45
C GLN A 27 -0.08 2.19 -5.42
N VAL A 28 0.50 1.91 -4.25
CA VAL A 28 1.19 0.65 -4.02
C VAL A 28 0.58 -0.04 -2.79
N LEU A 29 0.33 -1.34 -2.91
CA LEU A 29 -0.24 -2.16 -1.84
C LEU A 29 0.53 -3.46 -1.72
N MET A 30 0.85 -3.86 -0.49
CA MET A 30 1.34 -5.20 -0.17
C MET A 30 0.24 -6.02 0.50
N THR A 31 0.12 -7.29 0.12
CA THR A 31 -0.79 -8.26 0.74
C THR A 31 -0.13 -9.61 0.93
N LEU A 32 -0.57 -10.32 1.96
CA LEU A 32 -0.15 -11.70 2.26
C LEU A 32 -1.37 -12.61 2.26
N ASP A 33 -1.18 -13.87 1.88
CA ASP A 33 -2.25 -14.88 1.95
C ASP A 33 -2.67 -15.20 3.40
N THR A 34 -1.77 -14.99 4.36
CA THR A 34 -2.01 -15.20 5.79
C THR A 34 -1.24 -14.16 6.61
N SER A 35 -1.79 -13.81 7.78
CA SER A 35 -1.09 -13.01 8.78
C SER A 35 -0.22 -13.85 9.73
N ALA A 36 -0.29 -15.17 9.62
CA ALA A 36 0.44 -16.12 10.47
C ALA A 36 1.23 -17.13 9.62
N ILE A 37 2.50 -17.34 9.93
CA ILE A 37 3.41 -18.24 9.23
C ILE A 37 4.18 -19.11 10.24
N ALA A 38 4.09 -20.43 10.10
CA ALA A 38 4.94 -21.33 10.86
C ALA A 38 6.36 -21.31 10.29
N ILE A 39 7.36 -21.57 11.14
CA ILE A 39 8.77 -21.57 10.75
C ILE A 39 9.00 -22.53 9.58
N GLY A 40 9.56 -22.02 8.49
CA GLY A 40 9.88 -22.78 7.27
C GLY A 40 8.69 -23.07 6.35
N GLU A 41 7.46 -22.71 6.73
CA GLU A 41 6.30 -22.88 5.85
C GLU A 41 6.24 -21.75 4.80
N PRO A 42 5.81 -22.03 3.56
CA PRO A 42 5.69 -21.01 2.53
C PRO A 42 4.41 -20.17 2.71
N THR A 43 4.50 -18.90 2.38
CA THR A 43 3.35 -18.02 2.12
C THR A 43 3.60 -17.16 0.89
N VAL A 44 2.57 -16.46 0.40
CA VAL A 44 2.67 -15.62 -0.79
C VAL A 44 2.54 -14.16 -0.41
N LEU A 45 3.56 -13.37 -0.77
CA LEU A 45 3.53 -11.92 -0.78
C LEU A 45 3.17 -11.43 -2.18
N ARG A 46 2.15 -10.58 -2.28
CA ARG A 46 1.81 -9.83 -3.50
C ARG A 46 2.08 -8.35 -3.28
N ILE A 47 2.70 -7.72 -4.27
CA ILE A 47 2.89 -6.28 -4.33
C ILE A 47 2.18 -5.78 -5.58
N GLN A 48 1.15 -4.98 -5.37
CA GLN A 48 0.34 -4.36 -6.41
C GLN A 48 0.77 -2.90 -6.57
N ALA A 49 1.04 -2.50 -7.79
CA ALA A 49 1.32 -1.13 -8.18
C ALA A 49 0.27 -0.70 -9.21
N ASP A 50 -0.59 0.22 -8.80
CA ASP A 50 -1.66 0.76 -9.59
C ASP A 50 -1.27 2.12 -10.14
N ARG A 51 -1.74 2.40 -11.35
CA ARG A 51 -1.67 3.73 -11.95
C ARG A 51 -2.92 3.99 -12.77
N ASP A 52 -3.25 5.27 -12.91
CA ASP A 52 -4.29 5.68 -13.84
C ASP A 52 -3.94 5.23 -15.28
N ILE A 53 -4.95 4.76 -16.03
CA ILE A 53 -4.77 4.35 -17.43
C ILE A 53 -4.25 5.49 -18.32
N THR A 54 -4.52 6.73 -17.94
CA THR A 54 -4.11 7.96 -18.63
C THR A 54 -2.73 8.48 -18.22
N ALA A 55 -2.06 7.86 -17.24
CA ALA A 55 -0.75 8.29 -16.71
C ALA A 55 0.45 8.15 -17.70
N GLY A 56 0.19 8.05 -19.00
CA GLY A 56 1.21 8.01 -20.06
C GLY A 56 1.93 6.67 -20.18
N SER A 57 3.10 6.64 -20.82
CA SER A 57 3.98 5.47 -20.92
C SER A 57 5.09 5.53 -19.87
N GLY A 58 5.30 4.47 -19.11
CA GLY A 58 6.36 4.38 -18.12
C GLY A 58 6.39 2.99 -17.48
N THR A 59 7.33 2.78 -16.55
CA THR A 59 7.42 1.56 -15.74
C THR A 59 7.67 1.95 -14.30
N PHE A 60 7.12 1.17 -13.37
CA PHE A 60 7.55 1.24 -11.98
C PHE A 60 8.97 0.70 -11.87
N LEU A 61 9.82 1.42 -11.12
CA LEU A 61 11.08 0.89 -10.61
C LEU A 61 10.77 0.15 -9.31
N TRP A 62 10.99 -1.15 -9.35
CA TRP A 62 10.74 -2.06 -8.23
C TRP A 62 12.02 -2.25 -7.42
N PRO A 63 11.93 -2.59 -6.12
CA PRO A 63 13.10 -3.03 -5.39
C PRO A 63 13.68 -4.30 -6.02
N GLU A 64 15.00 -4.43 -5.96
CA GLU A 64 15.71 -5.65 -6.33
C GLU A 64 16.06 -6.41 -5.06
N TRP A 65 15.27 -7.44 -4.75
CA TRP A 65 15.56 -8.40 -3.69
C TRP A 65 16.15 -9.65 -4.31
N GLN A 66 17.24 -10.17 -3.71
CA GLN A 66 17.83 -11.44 -4.12
C GLN A 66 17.30 -12.56 -3.22
N ASP A 67 17.74 -12.59 -1.96
CA ASP A 67 17.43 -13.71 -1.06
C ASP A 67 16.41 -13.35 0.03
N THR A 68 16.31 -12.07 0.40
CA THR A 68 15.55 -11.64 1.59
C THR A 68 14.82 -10.32 1.34
N ILE A 69 13.57 -10.28 1.82
CA ILE A 69 12.74 -9.08 1.87
C ILE A 69 12.98 -8.38 3.22
N PRO A 70 13.02 -7.03 3.27
CA PRO A 70 13.05 -6.30 4.52
C PRO A 70 12.03 -6.82 5.54
N GLY A 71 12.44 -6.98 6.80
CA GLY A 71 11.62 -7.64 7.82
C GLY A 71 11.95 -9.11 8.05
N GLY A 72 12.93 -9.68 7.31
CA GLY A 72 13.50 -10.99 7.59
C GLY A 72 12.83 -12.17 6.89
N LEU A 73 12.00 -11.91 5.87
CA LEU A 73 11.34 -12.95 5.09
C LEU A 73 12.26 -13.41 3.95
N GLU A 74 12.53 -14.70 3.87
CA GLU A 74 13.35 -15.26 2.80
C GLU A 74 12.52 -15.56 1.56
N ILE A 75 13.09 -15.32 0.38
CA ILE A 75 12.46 -15.58 -0.91
C ILE A 75 12.76 -17.02 -1.30
N LEU A 76 11.70 -17.84 -1.38
CA LEU A 76 11.79 -19.19 -1.92
C LEU A 76 11.69 -19.17 -3.44
N LYS A 77 10.81 -18.30 -3.98
CA LYS A 77 10.60 -18.19 -5.42
C LYS A 77 10.03 -16.84 -5.83
N VAL A 78 10.53 -16.31 -6.95
CA VAL A 78 9.89 -15.19 -7.67
C VAL A 78 8.90 -15.77 -8.67
N LEU A 79 7.61 -15.49 -8.49
CA LEU A 79 6.53 -16.08 -9.30
C LEU A 79 6.23 -15.31 -10.59
N GLY A 80 6.74 -14.07 -10.70
CA GLY A 80 6.68 -13.26 -11.92
C GLY A 80 5.97 -11.92 -11.71
N ALA A 81 5.80 -11.20 -12.81
CA ALA A 81 5.04 -9.96 -12.87
C ALA A 81 3.86 -10.13 -13.84
N ASP A 82 2.68 -9.67 -13.44
CA ASP A 82 1.48 -9.63 -14.28
C ASP A 82 0.99 -8.18 -14.45
N THR A 83 0.29 -7.88 -15.53
CA THR A 83 -0.25 -6.55 -15.81
C THR A 83 -1.66 -6.67 -16.38
N ALA A 84 -2.62 -6.01 -15.72
CA ALA A 84 -4.02 -6.04 -16.10
C ALA A 84 -4.63 -4.62 -16.09
N ALA A 85 -5.54 -4.38 -17.03
CA ALA A 85 -6.45 -3.25 -16.94
C ALA A 85 -7.65 -3.65 -16.09
N VAL A 86 -7.90 -2.94 -14.99
CA VAL A 86 -8.96 -3.25 -14.01
C VAL A 86 -9.68 -1.98 -13.58
N GLU A 87 -10.84 -2.12 -12.96
CA GLU A 87 -11.55 -1.04 -12.29
C GLU A 87 -11.17 -1.06 -10.80
N ASN A 88 -10.80 0.09 -10.23
CA ASN A 88 -10.52 0.19 -8.79
C ASN A 88 -11.81 0.31 -7.96
N GLU A 89 -11.69 0.35 -6.63
CA GLU A 89 -12.84 0.33 -5.71
C GLU A 89 -13.83 1.50 -5.88
N ILE A 90 -13.39 2.60 -6.48
CA ILE A 90 -14.22 3.80 -6.71
C ILE A 90 -14.72 3.93 -8.16
N GLY A 91 -14.50 2.91 -8.99
CA GLY A 91 -15.02 2.86 -10.36
C GLY A 91 -14.10 3.42 -11.45
N ASN A 92 -12.82 3.69 -11.13
CA ASN A 92 -11.87 4.23 -12.10
C ASN A 92 -11.09 3.12 -12.79
N ASN A 93 -10.93 3.24 -14.12
CA ASN A 93 -10.06 2.36 -14.90
C ASN A 93 -8.59 2.64 -14.59
N ILE A 94 -7.88 1.61 -14.16
CA ILE A 94 -6.46 1.65 -13.81
C ILE A 94 -5.70 0.56 -14.56
N ILE A 95 -4.38 0.70 -14.62
CA ILE A 95 -3.46 -0.40 -14.92
C ILE A 95 -2.86 -0.87 -13.60
N ARG A 96 -3.07 -2.15 -13.28
CA ARG A 96 -2.47 -2.83 -12.12
C ARG A 96 -1.33 -3.69 -12.59
N ILE A 97 -0.16 -3.52 -11.95
CA ILE A 97 0.99 -4.40 -12.10
C ILE A 97 1.20 -5.13 -10.78
N GLU A 98 1.21 -6.46 -10.82
CA GLU A 98 1.41 -7.29 -9.63
C GLU A 98 2.75 -8.01 -9.73
N ARG A 99 3.54 -8.00 -8.64
CA ARG A 99 4.69 -8.90 -8.45
C ARG A 99 4.45 -9.82 -7.27
N THR A 100 4.73 -11.10 -7.49
CA THR A 100 4.40 -12.14 -6.52
C THR A 100 5.63 -12.93 -6.12
N TYR A 101 5.78 -13.15 -4.81
CA TYR A 101 6.90 -13.87 -4.19
C TYR A 101 6.35 -14.98 -3.30
N GLU A 102 6.87 -16.18 -3.46
CA GLU A 102 6.75 -17.23 -2.45
C GLU A 102 7.88 -17.03 -1.45
N ILE A 103 7.52 -16.92 -0.17
CA ILE A 103 8.42 -16.51 0.91
C ILE A 103 8.26 -17.41 2.13
N THR A 104 9.25 -17.42 3.01
CA THR A 104 9.19 -18.08 4.30
C THR A 104 9.86 -17.26 5.42
N ALA A 105 9.73 -17.73 6.66
CA ALA A 105 10.36 -17.18 7.85
C ALA A 105 11.09 -18.29 8.62
N TRP A 106 12.30 -18.01 9.09
CA TRP A 106 13.09 -18.96 9.92
C TRP A 106 13.05 -18.65 11.41
N ASP A 107 12.55 -17.46 11.76
CA ASP A 107 12.42 -17.00 13.13
C ASP A 107 10.97 -17.08 13.59
N SER A 108 10.78 -17.35 14.88
CA SER A 108 9.47 -17.24 15.54
C SER A 108 9.17 -15.82 15.96
N GLY A 109 7.88 -15.47 16.00
CA GLY A 109 7.39 -14.23 16.61
C GLY A 109 6.98 -13.19 15.57
N TYR A 110 6.77 -11.96 16.03
CA TYR A 110 6.26 -10.90 15.17
C TYR A 110 7.33 -10.39 14.20
N LEU A 111 7.02 -10.44 12.91
CA LEU A 111 7.83 -9.88 11.84
C LEU A 111 7.15 -8.64 11.27
N ALA A 112 7.84 -7.50 11.34
CA ALA A 112 7.40 -6.24 10.77
C ALA A 112 8.09 -6.02 9.42
N VAL A 113 7.32 -6.11 8.34
CA VAL A 113 7.80 -5.79 6.99
C VAL A 113 7.55 -4.31 6.74
N PRO A 114 8.59 -3.50 6.52
CA PRO A 114 8.41 -2.08 6.24
C PRO A 114 7.70 -1.87 4.89
N PRO A 115 7.11 -0.69 4.66
CA PRO A 115 6.61 -0.31 3.34
C PRO A 115 7.66 -0.52 2.25
N VAL A 116 7.23 -1.08 1.12
CA VAL A 116 8.05 -1.09 -0.08
C VAL A 116 7.97 0.26 -0.78
N VAL A 117 9.10 0.71 -1.34
CA VAL A 117 9.20 1.95 -2.09
C VAL A 117 9.30 1.61 -3.58
N LEU A 118 8.39 2.16 -4.38
CA LEU A 118 8.44 2.13 -5.84
C LEU A 118 8.60 3.56 -6.38
N VAL A 119 9.21 3.68 -7.55
CA VAL A 119 9.33 4.96 -8.26
C VAL A 119 8.60 4.88 -9.59
N TRP A 120 7.80 5.89 -9.90
CA TRP A 120 7.15 6.09 -11.20
C TRP A 120 7.49 7.48 -11.73
N GLY A 121 8.35 7.57 -12.75
CA GLY A 121 8.82 8.87 -13.23
C GLY A 121 9.53 9.66 -12.12
N ALA A 122 8.93 10.78 -11.69
CA ALA A 122 9.42 11.59 -10.57
C ALA A 122 8.75 11.25 -9.22
N ASP A 123 7.69 10.44 -9.24
CA ASP A 123 6.90 10.10 -8.07
C ASP A 123 7.52 8.94 -7.31
N THR A 124 7.55 9.07 -5.98
CA THR A 124 7.95 7.99 -5.07
C THR A 124 6.74 7.54 -4.28
N LEU A 125 6.39 6.28 -4.40
CA LEU A 125 5.20 5.68 -3.80
C LEU A 125 5.61 4.67 -2.74
N THR A 126 4.89 4.68 -1.61
CA THR A 126 5.12 3.75 -0.51
C THR A 126 3.89 2.89 -0.29
N SER A 127 4.08 1.59 -0.05
CA SER A 127 2.98 0.70 0.31
C SER A 127 2.52 0.87 1.76
N ASN A 128 1.49 0.11 2.15
CA ASN A 128 1.27 -0.23 3.55
C ASN A 128 2.44 -1.08 4.11
N PRO A 129 2.72 -1.00 5.42
CA PRO A 129 3.52 -2.02 6.10
C PRO A 129 2.73 -3.33 6.23
N LEU A 130 3.44 -4.42 6.53
CA LEU A 130 2.83 -5.69 6.93
C LEU A 130 3.34 -6.12 8.30
N LEU A 131 2.48 -6.84 9.03
CA LEU A 131 2.81 -7.48 10.29
C LEU A 131 2.38 -8.94 10.21
N LEU A 132 3.32 -9.85 10.44
CA LEU A 132 3.07 -11.28 10.50
C LEU A 132 3.44 -11.85 11.88
N ASN A 133 2.88 -13.00 12.24
CA ASN A 133 3.23 -13.76 13.45
C ASN A 133 3.46 -15.25 13.22
#